data_AF-A0A1H3L7F6-F1
#
_entry.id   AF-A0A1H3L7F6-F1
#
_cell.length_a   1.000
_cell.length_b   1.000
_cell.length_c   1.000
_cell.angle_alpha   90.00
_cell.angle_beta   90.00
_cell.angle_gamma   90.00
#
_symmetry.space_group_name_H-M   'P 1'
#
loop_
_entity.id
_entity.type
_entity.pdbx_description
1 polymer ?
#
loop_
_entity_poly.entity_id
_entity_poly.type
_entity_poly.pdbx_seq_one_letter_code
_entity_poly.pdbx_strand_id
1 'polypeptide(L)'
;MRILTDKKPEMSVWPVYFLCARLSFGARASRWPDSLAAVSYAYNPDAMTISKLPYQFDFSLRQHNTFGIDASAHAYLPVASLETLQILRSDPDAARLPRLVLGGGSNLILTQDFPGLVLHMCNRGREVVGADDDAVYVRAAAGENWHETVLWTLEQGLAGLENLSLIPGNVGAAPIQNIGAYGIELQERFHALTAIDMESGEILTLDRSACAFDYRDSVFKHSLRDRAVVLDVTFALPKRWQPALRYADVAQELDARKLLQPNARDVSDAVIAIRTRKLPDPAVIGNAGSFFKNPIVTALQRNALLEQHPQLVNYLQPNGSYKLAAGWLIDQCGWKGKNLGAAGVYEKQALVLVNRGGASGQDVVRLAQAVQADVRSKFGVTLEPEPIFI
;
A
#
# COMPACT_ATOMS: atom_id res chain seq x y z
N MET A 1 -16.37 -55.31 -20.03
CA MET A 1 -16.16 -56.09 -21.28
C MET A 1 -17.25 -55.66 -22.27
N ARG A 2 -16.88 -55.26 -23.49
CA ARG A 2 -17.61 -54.43 -24.52
C ARG A 2 -17.66 -52.93 -24.14
N ILE A 3 -16.98 -51.93 -24.74
CA ILE A 3 -16.51 -51.55 -26.11
C ILE A 3 -17.63 -51.62 -27.17
N LEU A 4 -18.00 -50.61 -27.99
CA LEU A 4 -17.45 -49.35 -28.54
C LEU A 4 -18.66 -48.37 -28.81
N THR A 5 -18.58 -47.04 -28.96
CA THR A 5 -17.99 -46.28 -30.08
C THR A 5 -18.12 -44.75 -29.86
N ASP A 6 -17.25 -44.03 -30.56
CA ASP A 6 -17.00 -42.59 -30.66
C ASP A 6 -18.18 -41.64 -30.92
N LYS A 7 -18.06 -40.40 -30.39
CA LYS A 7 -18.04 -39.13 -31.17
C LYS A 7 -17.73 -37.91 -30.25
N LYS A 8 -16.70 -37.14 -30.61
CA LYS A 8 -16.45 -35.71 -30.23
C LYS A 8 -16.67 -34.86 -31.50
N PRO A 9 -16.63 -33.50 -31.45
CA PRO A 9 -17.47 -32.56 -30.73
C PRO A 9 -18.09 -31.52 -31.71
N GLU A 10 -19.24 -30.91 -31.40
CA GLU A 10 -19.73 -29.74 -32.15
C GLU A 10 -19.61 -28.47 -31.30
N MET A 11 -18.81 -27.54 -31.81
CA MET A 11 -18.71 -26.15 -31.37
C MET A 11 -20.03 -25.44 -31.70
N SER A 12 -20.76 -24.98 -30.69
CA SER A 12 -21.85 -24.02 -30.88
C SER A 12 -21.34 -22.61 -30.57
N VAL A 13 -21.13 -21.85 -31.64
CA VAL A 13 -20.92 -20.40 -31.62
C VAL A 13 -22.30 -19.77 -31.44
N TRP A 14 -22.54 -19.11 -30.31
CA TRP A 14 -23.76 -18.35 -30.06
C TRP A 14 -23.55 -16.87 -30.45
N PRO A 15 -24.28 -16.32 -31.43
CA PRO A 15 -24.34 -14.88 -31.62
C PRO A 15 -25.36 -14.27 -30.64
N VAL A 16 -24.88 -13.45 -29.71
CA VAL A 16 -25.73 -12.63 -28.83
C VAL A 16 -26.28 -11.46 -29.66
N TYR A 17 -27.57 -11.52 -29.98
CA TYR A 17 -28.34 -10.37 -30.48
C TYR A 17 -28.87 -9.56 -29.29
N PHE A 18 -28.45 -8.30 -29.17
CA PHE A 18 -29.12 -7.35 -28.28
C PHE A 18 -30.40 -6.82 -28.94
N LEU A 19 -31.53 -7.24 -28.40
CA LEU A 19 -32.86 -6.74 -28.73
C LEU A 19 -33.13 -5.47 -27.91
N CYS A 20 -33.12 -4.30 -28.55
CA CYS A 20 -33.57 -3.05 -27.94
C CYS A 20 -35.10 -2.98 -27.98
N ALA A 21 -35.76 -3.12 -26.83
CA ALA A 21 -37.20 -2.89 -26.69
C ALA A 21 -37.51 -1.39 -26.72
N ARG A 22 -38.34 -0.97 -27.68
CA ARG A 22 -38.95 0.37 -27.74
C ARG A 22 -40.09 0.46 -26.75
N LEU A 23 -40.05 1.43 -25.83
CA LEU A 23 -41.21 1.93 -25.11
C LEU A 23 -41.72 3.20 -25.80
N SER A 24 -43.00 3.19 -26.15
CA SER A 24 -43.71 4.28 -26.79
C SER A 24 -44.21 5.29 -25.76
N PHE A 25 -43.83 6.55 -25.89
CA PHE A 25 -44.62 7.68 -25.36
C PHE A 25 -44.57 8.82 -26.37
N GLY A 26 -45.74 9.32 -26.75
CA GLY A 26 -45.89 10.43 -27.69
C GLY A 26 -45.86 11.78 -26.97
N ALA A 27 -45.17 12.76 -27.55
CA ALA A 27 -45.59 14.17 -27.62
C ALA A 27 -44.64 14.99 -28.52
N ARG A 28 -45.26 15.71 -29.45
CA ARG A 28 -44.85 16.87 -30.28
C ARG A 28 -43.40 17.42 -30.21
N ALA A 29 -42.73 17.29 -31.36
CA ALA A 29 -41.99 18.28 -32.17
C ALA A 29 -41.13 19.39 -31.51
N SER A 30 -39.82 19.34 -31.78
CA SER A 30 -39.04 20.51 -32.23
C SER A 30 -37.84 20.06 -33.09
N ARG A 31 -37.56 20.83 -34.16
CA ARG A 31 -36.62 20.53 -35.25
C ARG A 31 -35.16 20.73 -34.80
N TRP A 32 -34.28 19.80 -35.15
CA TRP A 32 -32.82 19.95 -35.15
C TRP A 32 -32.32 19.87 -36.61
N PRO A 33 -31.32 20.68 -37.02
CA PRO A 33 -30.84 20.67 -38.40
C PRO A 33 -29.96 19.45 -38.71
N ASP A 34 -30.27 18.80 -39.84
CA ASP A 34 -29.52 17.71 -40.46
C ASP A 34 -28.15 18.19 -40.97
N SER A 35 -27.06 17.74 -40.36
CA SER A 35 -25.78 17.52 -41.05
C SER A 35 -24.78 16.77 -40.15
N LEU A 36 -24.84 15.44 -40.18
CA LEU A 36 -23.69 14.60 -39.81
C LEU A 36 -23.05 14.13 -41.11
N ALA A 37 -21.99 14.84 -41.53
CA ALA A 37 -21.07 14.31 -42.51
C ALA A 37 -20.43 13.04 -41.92
N ALA A 38 -20.62 11.91 -42.59
CA ALA A 38 -19.97 10.66 -42.25
C ALA A 38 -18.45 10.82 -42.47
N VAL A 39 -17.69 10.97 -41.39
CA VAL A 39 -16.24 10.80 -41.42
C VAL A 39 -15.98 9.30 -41.49
N SER A 40 -15.70 8.77 -42.67
CA SER A 40 -15.22 7.41 -42.83
C SER A 40 -13.80 7.33 -42.27
N TYR A 41 -13.65 6.79 -41.06
CA TYR A 41 -12.34 6.31 -40.62
C TYR A 41 -12.00 5.07 -41.43
N ALA A 42 -11.11 5.21 -42.40
CA ALA A 42 -10.50 4.07 -43.07
C ALA A 42 -9.72 3.28 -42.03
N TYR A 43 -10.24 2.10 -41.67
CA TYR A 43 -9.52 1.11 -40.89
C TYR A 43 -8.32 0.65 -41.70
N ASN A 44 -7.12 1.03 -41.25
CA ASN A 44 -5.86 0.54 -41.81
C ASN A 44 -5.38 -0.65 -40.96
N PRO A 45 -5.51 -1.90 -41.42
CA PRO A 45 -5.08 -3.07 -40.66
C PRO A 45 -3.55 -3.17 -40.49
N ASP A 46 -2.77 -2.35 -41.20
CA ASP A 46 -1.29 -2.42 -41.21
C ASP A 46 -0.60 -1.38 -40.32
N ALA A 47 -1.34 -0.71 -39.41
CA ALA A 47 -0.79 0.26 -38.46
C ALA A 47 -0.89 -0.17 -36.98
N MET A 48 -0.88 -1.48 -36.69
CA MET A 48 -0.59 -1.97 -35.33
C MET A 48 0.92 -2.18 -35.17
N THR A 49 1.67 -1.07 -35.11
CA THR A 49 2.95 -1.11 -34.42
C THR A 49 2.61 -1.27 -32.94
N ILE A 50 2.66 -2.49 -32.41
CA ILE A 50 2.60 -2.70 -30.96
C ILE A 50 3.74 -1.86 -30.39
N SER A 51 3.40 -0.75 -29.72
CA SER A 51 4.39 0.07 -29.03
C SER A 51 5.12 -0.86 -28.06
N LYS A 52 6.37 -1.18 -28.39
CA LYS A 52 7.18 -2.08 -27.57
C LYS A 52 7.33 -1.44 -26.19
N LEU A 53 6.88 -2.14 -25.15
CA LEU A 53 7.01 -1.65 -23.78
C LEU A 53 8.50 -1.45 -23.44
N PRO A 54 8.84 -0.38 -22.69
CA PRO A 54 10.22 -0.02 -22.37
C PRO A 54 10.80 -0.90 -21.24
N TYR A 55 10.88 -2.20 -21.47
CA TYR A 55 11.49 -3.13 -20.51
C TYR A 55 12.97 -2.83 -20.31
N GLN A 56 13.42 -2.97 -19.07
CA GLN A 56 14.82 -3.00 -18.68
C GLN A 56 15.10 -4.37 -18.06
N PHE A 57 16.05 -5.11 -18.60
CA PHE A 57 16.42 -6.43 -18.10
C PHE A 57 17.60 -6.34 -17.12
N ASP A 58 17.70 -7.31 -16.21
CA ASP A 58 18.75 -7.40 -15.19
C ASP A 58 18.89 -6.08 -14.39
N PHE A 59 17.75 -5.52 -14.00
CA PHE A 59 17.66 -4.18 -13.41
C PHE A 59 17.94 -4.21 -11.92
N SER A 60 18.92 -3.42 -11.45
CA SER A 60 19.22 -3.32 -10.01
C SER A 60 18.08 -2.68 -9.22
N LEU A 61 17.61 -3.38 -8.20
CA LEU A 61 16.59 -2.92 -7.27
C LEU A 61 17.18 -2.23 -6.03
N ARG A 62 18.51 -2.08 -5.94
CA ARG A 62 19.19 -1.53 -4.75
C ARG A 62 18.69 -0.14 -4.34
N GLN A 63 18.38 0.71 -5.33
CA GLN A 63 17.83 2.05 -5.11
C GLN A 63 16.29 2.07 -5.04
N HIS A 64 15.65 0.93 -5.23
CA HIS A 64 14.19 0.77 -5.26
C HIS A 64 13.67 -0.06 -4.08
N ASN A 65 14.47 -0.20 -3.02
CA ASN A 65 14.06 -0.73 -1.73
C ASN A 65 14.75 0.06 -0.61
N THR A 66 14.01 0.50 0.39
CA THR A 66 14.56 1.37 1.44
C THR A 66 15.49 0.64 2.40
N PHE A 67 15.50 -0.70 2.39
CA PHE A 67 16.48 -1.49 3.13
C PHE A 67 17.87 -1.43 2.48
N GLY A 68 17.96 -1.04 1.20
CA GLY A 68 19.20 -0.94 0.44
C GLY A 68 19.85 -2.29 0.15
N ILE A 69 19.05 -3.36 0.07
CA ILE A 69 19.53 -4.70 -0.30
C ILE A 69 19.90 -4.70 -1.78
N ASP A 70 21.07 -5.23 -2.09
CA ASP A 70 21.57 -5.39 -3.44
C ASP A 70 20.99 -6.68 -4.05
N ALA A 71 20.00 -6.50 -4.92
CA ALA A 71 19.35 -7.55 -5.68
C ALA A 71 18.84 -6.95 -7.00
N SER A 72 18.64 -7.78 -8.01
CA SER A 72 18.18 -7.38 -9.33
C SER A 72 16.84 -8.02 -9.68
N ALA A 73 16.09 -7.40 -10.60
CA ALA A 73 14.93 -7.99 -11.24
C ALA A 73 15.31 -8.50 -12.63
N HIS A 74 14.77 -9.65 -13.03
CA HIS A 74 14.90 -10.15 -14.40
C HIS A 74 14.40 -9.12 -15.41
N ALA A 75 13.23 -8.54 -15.17
CA ALA A 75 12.67 -7.46 -15.97
C ALA A 75 12.07 -6.36 -15.09
N TYR A 76 12.12 -5.13 -15.58
CA TYR A 76 11.59 -3.94 -14.94
C TYR A 76 10.84 -3.10 -15.97
N LEU A 77 9.67 -2.61 -15.59
CA LEU A 77 8.82 -1.75 -16.41
C LEU A 77 8.30 -0.56 -15.56
N PRO A 78 8.68 0.68 -15.90
CA PRO A 78 8.04 1.85 -15.32
C PRO A 78 6.62 2.01 -15.88
N VAL A 79 5.63 2.15 -14.99
CA VAL A 79 4.21 2.26 -15.32
C VAL A 79 3.77 3.70 -15.12
N ALA A 80 3.65 4.45 -16.21
CA ALA A 80 3.26 5.87 -16.18
C ALA A 80 1.76 6.08 -16.46
N SER A 81 1.05 5.09 -17.02
CA SER A 81 -0.36 5.20 -17.37
C SER A 81 -1.07 3.83 -17.34
N LEU A 82 -2.40 3.86 -17.34
CA LEU A 82 -3.24 2.68 -17.51
C LEU A 82 -2.95 1.97 -18.85
N GLU A 83 -2.69 2.72 -19.91
CA GLU A 83 -2.37 2.17 -21.23
C GLU A 83 -1.15 1.24 -21.18
N THR A 84 -0.12 1.57 -20.39
CA THR A 84 1.05 0.69 -20.16
C THR A 84 0.61 -0.69 -19.65
N LEU A 85 -0.31 -0.73 -18.68
CA LEU A 85 -0.82 -1.99 -18.11
C LEU A 85 -1.72 -2.74 -19.09
N GLN A 86 -2.50 -2.03 -19.91
CA GLN A 86 -3.33 -2.64 -20.95
C GLN A 86 -2.48 -3.30 -22.04
N ILE A 87 -1.44 -2.62 -22.53
CA ILE A 87 -0.49 -3.19 -23.49
C ILE A 87 0.25 -4.39 -22.87
N LEU A 88 0.68 -4.27 -21.61
CA LEU A 88 1.35 -5.35 -20.88
C LEU A 88 0.51 -6.63 -20.80
N ARG A 89 -0.81 -6.50 -20.60
CA ARG A 89 -1.70 -7.67 -20.56
C ARG A 89 -1.78 -8.41 -21.89
N SER A 90 -1.51 -7.73 -22.99
CA SER A 90 -1.46 -8.33 -24.33
C SER A 90 -0.08 -8.89 -24.69
N ASP A 91 0.92 -8.74 -23.81
CA ASP A 91 2.27 -9.25 -24.00
C ASP A 91 2.38 -10.72 -23.51
N PRO A 92 2.51 -11.71 -24.42
CA PRO A 92 2.53 -13.12 -24.05
C PRO A 92 3.80 -13.55 -23.30
N ASP A 93 4.91 -12.82 -23.47
CA ASP A 93 6.16 -13.12 -22.78
C ASP A 93 6.08 -12.62 -21.34
N ALA A 94 5.51 -11.42 -21.14
CA ALA A 94 5.29 -10.87 -19.81
C ALA A 94 4.22 -11.63 -19.00
N ALA A 95 3.21 -12.20 -19.67
CA ALA A 95 2.16 -12.99 -19.01
C ALA A 95 2.68 -14.24 -18.28
N ARG A 96 3.88 -14.71 -18.62
CA ARG A 96 4.51 -15.90 -18.00
C ARG A 96 5.41 -15.57 -16.81
N LEU A 97 5.75 -14.30 -16.62
CA LEU A 97 6.66 -13.89 -15.54
C LEU A 97 5.88 -13.64 -14.24
N PRO A 98 6.41 -14.07 -13.09
CA PRO A 98 5.95 -13.56 -11.80
C PRO A 98 5.99 -12.04 -11.79
N ARG A 99 4.99 -11.39 -11.20
CA ARG A 99 4.91 -9.92 -11.16
C ARG A 99 5.09 -9.41 -9.76
N LEU A 100 5.87 -8.33 -9.62
CA LEU A 100 5.96 -7.54 -8.39
C LEU A 100 5.53 -6.11 -8.70
N VAL A 101 4.45 -5.64 -8.06
CA VAL A 101 4.06 -4.24 -8.12
C VAL A 101 4.87 -3.46 -7.11
N LEU A 102 5.59 -2.45 -7.58
CA LEU A 102 6.52 -1.68 -6.76
C LEU A 102 6.09 -0.21 -6.70
N GLY A 103 5.90 0.29 -5.47
CA GLY A 103 5.91 1.72 -5.18
C GLY A 103 7.34 2.15 -4.82
N GLY A 104 7.53 2.69 -3.61
CA GLY A 104 8.82 3.21 -3.17
C GLY A 104 9.70 2.18 -2.47
N GLY A 105 9.30 0.91 -2.49
CA GLY A 105 10.03 -0.19 -1.87
C GLY A 105 10.26 -0.04 -0.36
N SER A 106 9.37 0.67 0.34
CA SER A 106 9.52 1.00 1.77
C SER A 106 9.03 -0.07 2.75
N ASN A 107 8.36 -1.11 2.24
CA ASN A 107 7.78 -2.19 3.03
C ASN A 107 8.06 -3.58 2.41
N LEU A 108 9.25 -3.77 1.84
CA LEU A 108 9.68 -5.05 1.25
C LEU A 108 11.10 -5.41 1.66
N ILE A 109 11.41 -6.71 1.65
CA ILE A 109 12.72 -7.30 1.86
C ILE A 109 13.01 -8.24 0.69
N LEU A 110 13.97 -7.86 -0.17
CA LEU A 110 14.43 -8.72 -1.26
C LEU A 110 15.35 -9.80 -0.68
N THR A 111 14.98 -11.07 -0.77
CA THR A 111 15.77 -12.17 -0.21
C THR A 111 16.76 -12.77 -1.21
N GLN A 112 16.53 -12.50 -2.49
CA GLN A 112 17.28 -12.96 -3.65
C GLN A 112 16.99 -12.04 -4.85
N ASP A 113 17.65 -12.29 -5.98
CA ASP A 113 17.26 -11.68 -7.26
C ASP A 113 15.83 -12.10 -7.62
N PHE A 114 15.01 -11.14 -8.03
CA PHE A 114 13.63 -11.40 -8.41
C PHE A 114 13.58 -11.92 -9.85
N PRO A 115 13.12 -13.16 -10.09
CA PRO A 115 13.19 -13.77 -11.43
C PRO A 115 12.11 -13.25 -12.40
N GLY A 116 11.27 -12.32 -11.96
CA GLY A 116 10.08 -11.86 -12.67
C GLY A 116 10.16 -10.41 -13.15
N LEU A 117 8.98 -9.89 -13.48
CA LEU A 117 8.75 -8.53 -13.93
C LEU A 117 8.34 -7.62 -12.76
N VAL A 118 9.14 -6.59 -12.51
CA VAL A 118 8.78 -5.49 -11.61
C VAL A 118 8.00 -4.42 -12.35
N LEU A 119 6.80 -4.11 -11.88
CA LEU A 119 5.96 -3.00 -12.33
C LEU A 119 6.12 -1.82 -11.38
N HIS A 120 6.97 -0.85 -11.71
CA HIS A 120 7.18 0.30 -10.87
C HIS A 120 6.16 1.40 -11.19
N MET A 121 5.27 1.69 -10.25
CA MET A 121 4.23 2.70 -10.40
C MET A 121 4.85 4.11 -10.41
N CYS A 122 4.85 4.75 -11.57
CA CYS A 122 5.44 6.07 -11.81
C CYS A 122 4.42 7.11 -12.28
N ASN A 123 3.13 6.76 -12.36
CA ASN A 123 2.06 7.68 -12.73
C ASN A 123 1.92 8.81 -11.69
N ARG A 124 1.62 10.01 -12.17
CA ARG A 124 1.57 11.26 -11.39
C ARG A 124 0.23 11.96 -11.57
N GLY A 125 -0.08 12.84 -10.64
CA GLY A 125 -1.31 13.62 -10.61
C GLY A 125 -1.84 13.74 -9.18
N ARG A 126 -2.11 14.98 -8.77
CA ARG A 126 -2.83 15.31 -7.53
C ARG A 126 -3.86 16.37 -7.87
N GLU A 127 -5.10 16.16 -7.50
CA GLU A 127 -6.20 17.07 -7.82
C GLU A 127 -7.32 17.02 -6.79
N VAL A 128 -8.02 18.15 -6.64
CA VAL A 128 -9.30 18.20 -5.94
C VAL A 128 -10.39 17.84 -6.93
N VAL A 129 -11.08 16.71 -6.71
CA VAL A 129 -12.08 16.16 -7.66
C VAL A 129 -13.52 16.52 -7.32
N GLY A 130 -13.75 17.10 -6.14
CA GLY A 130 -15.07 17.53 -5.72
C GLY A 130 -15.14 17.85 -4.23
N ALA A 131 -16.35 18.18 -3.78
CA ALA A 131 -16.65 18.37 -2.37
C ALA A 131 -18.15 18.18 -2.13
N ASP A 132 -18.52 17.82 -0.91
CA ASP A 132 -19.90 17.86 -0.40
C ASP A 132 -19.94 18.69 0.90
N ASP A 133 -21.02 18.62 1.67
CA ASP A 133 -21.16 19.40 2.90
C ASP A 133 -20.14 19.02 3.98
N ASP A 134 -19.61 17.79 3.95
CA ASP A 134 -18.79 17.22 5.01
C ASP A 134 -17.30 17.15 4.64
N ALA A 135 -16.97 16.94 3.36
CA ALA A 135 -15.61 16.67 2.91
C ALA A 135 -15.22 17.35 1.59
N VAL A 136 -13.90 17.49 1.39
CA VAL A 136 -13.26 17.77 0.11
C VAL A 136 -12.61 16.47 -0.38
N TYR A 137 -12.87 16.12 -1.64
CA TYR A 137 -12.35 14.91 -2.26
C TYR A 137 -11.06 15.20 -3.00
N VAL A 138 -9.98 14.54 -2.61
CA VAL A 138 -8.65 14.68 -3.21
C VAL A 138 -8.24 13.36 -3.84
N ARG A 139 -7.99 13.36 -5.15
CA ARG A 139 -7.45 12.20 -5.86
C ARG A 139 -5.94 12.37 -6.06
N ALA A 140 -5.19 11.30 -5.81
CA ALA A 140 -3.76 11.22 -6.09
C ALA A 140 -3.41 9.92 -6.80
N ALA A 141 -2.58 10.03 -7.84
CA ALA A 141 -2.09 8.90 -8.62
C ALA A 141 -1.24 7.95 -7.76
N ALA A 142 -1.32 6.64 -8.03
CA ALA A 142 -0.67 5.59 -7.26
C ALA A 142 0.85 5.77 -7.14
N GLY A 143 1.50 6.28 -8.18
CA GLY A 143 2.93 6.57 -8.20
C GLY A 143 3.34 7.81 -7.41
N GLU A 144 2.42 8.64 -6.91
CA GLU A 144 2.77 9.84 -6.13
C GLU A 144 3.47 9.49 -4.82
N ASN A 145 4.49 10.27 -4.44
CA ASN A 145 5.13 10.12 -3.13
C ASN A 145 4.11 10.45 -2.03
N TRP A 146 4.02 9.59 -1.02
CA TRP A 146 3.04 9.73 0.05
C TRP A 146 3.24 11.02 0.84
N HIS A 147 4.46 11.25 1.34
CA HIS A 147 4.71 12.40 2.21
C HIS A 147 4.54 13.72 1.46
N GLU A 148 5.00 13.80 0.21
CA GLU A 148 4.78 14.97 -0.64
C GLU A 148 3.29 15.22 -0.89
N THR A 149 2.48 14.16 -1.01
CA THR A 149 1.02 14.29 -1.11
C THR A 149 0.41 14.87 0.17
N VAL A 150 0.87 14.44 1.35
CA VAL A 150 0.43 15.02 2.63
C VAL A 150 0.81 16.51 2.73
N LEU A 151 2.04 16.87 2.35
CA LEU A 151 2.47 18.27 2.38
C LEU A 151 1.67 19.11 1.39
N TRP A 152 1.43 18.59 0.18
CA TRP A 152 0.61 19.24 -0.83
C TRP A 152 -0.82 19.49 -0.32
N THR A 153 -1.47 18.54 0.35
CA THR A 153 -2.82 18.78 0.90
C THR A 153 -2.81 19.90 1.94
N LEU A 154 -1.79 19.97 2.78
CA LEU A 154 -1.64 21.03 3.78
C LEU A 154 -1.39 22.41 3.13
N GLU A 155 -0.62 22.46 2.04
CA GLU A 155 -0.42 23.68 1.25
C GLU A 155 -1.72 24.18 0.60
N GLN A 156 -2.62 23.26 0.22
CA GLN A 156 -3.96 23.60 -0.25
C GLN A 156 -4.93 24.00 0.89
N GLY A 157 -4.47 24.02 2.15
CA GLY A 157 -5.31 24.26 3.32
C GLY A 157 -6.28 23.10 3.64
N LEU A 158 -6.01 21.91 3.11
CA LEU A 158 -6.84 20.72 3.30
C LEU A 158 -6.24 19.84 4.40
N ALA A 159 -6.93 19.82 5.54
CA ALA A 159 -6.56 19.02 6.70
C ALA A 159 -7.15 17.60 6.62
N GLY A 160 -6.47 16.62 7.21
CA GLY A 160 -6.97 15.26 7.38
C GLY A 160 -5.88 14.18 7.33
N LEU A 161 -4.73 14.44 6.71
CA LEU A 161 -3.65 13.47 6.51
C LEU A 161 -2.40 13.75 7.37
N GLU A 162 -2.37 14.83 8.14
CA GLU A 162 -1.21 15.31 8.88
C GLU A 162 -0.60 14.29 9.84
N ASN A 163 -1.41 13.45 10.49
CA ASN A 163 -0.93 12.38 11.37
C ASN A 163 -0.12 11.29 10.63
N LEU A 164 -0.25 11.21 9.31
CA LEU A 164 0.44 10.26 8.43
C LEU A 164 1.67 10.87 7.75
N SER A 165 2.13 12.05 8.22
CA SER A 165 3.32 12.72 7.70
C SER A 165 4.58 11.86 7.83
N LEU A 166 5.49 11.97 6.86
CA LEU A 166 6.78 11.29 6.81
C LEU A 166 6.69 9.74 6.83
N ILE A 167 5.56 9.17 6.41
CA ILE A 167 5.48 7.75 6.04
C ILE A 167 6.14 7.60 4.65
N PRO A 168 7.12 6.71 4.47
CA PRO A 168 7.77 6.49 3.18
C PRO A 168 6.90 5.66 2.23
N GLY A 169 7.13 5.81 0.93
CA GLY A 169 6.45 5.06 -0.12
C GLY A 169 5.50 5.92 -0.94
N ASN A 170 4.55 5.28 -1.62
CA ASN A 170 3.68 5.93 -2.59
C ASN A 170 2.21 5.74 -2.25
N VAL A 171 1.38 6.62 -2.79
CA VAL A 171 -0.07 6.65 -2.58
C VAL A 171 -0.73 5.30 -2.89
N GLY A 172 -0.33 4.63 -3.96
CA GLY A 172 -0.93 3.34 -4.35
C GLY A 172 -0.62 2.19 -3.38
N ALA A 173 0.48 2.29 -2.63
CA ALA A 173 0.85 1.31 -1.61
C ALA A 173 0.15 1.56 -0.26
N ALA A 174 -0.34 2.78 -0.02
CA ALA A 174 -1.02 3.15 1.22
C ALA A 174 -2.22 2.25 1.57
N PRO A 175 -3.17 1.97 0.64
CA PRO A 175 -4.33 1.13 0.95
C PRO A 175 -3.98 -0.34 1.12
N ILE A 176 -2.90 -0.85 0.52
CA ILE A 176 -2.53 -2.27 0.55
C ILE A 176 -2.43 -2.80 1.98
N GLN A 177 -1.87 -2.00 2.88
CA GLN A 177 -1.74 -2.33 4.29
C GLN A 177 -2.45 -1.34 5.21
N ASN A 178 -3.42 -0.56 4.71
CA ASN A 178 -4.13 0.44 5.50
C ASN A 178 -3.16 1.24 6.41
N ILE A 179 -2.23 1.99 5.80
CA ILE A 179 -1.16 2.66 6.55
C ILE A 179 -1.74 3.48 7.71
N GLY A 180 -1.04 3.47 8.83
CA GLY A 180 -1.52 4.15 10.03
C GLY A 180 -0.40 4.55 10.95
N ALA A 181 -0.51 5.76 11.50
CA ALA A 181 0.43 6.32 12.44
C ALA A 181 -0.29 7.33 13.35
N TYR A 182 0.21 7.47 14.57
CA TYR A 182 -0.22 8.53 15.50
C TYR A 182 -1.74 8.63 15.70
N GLY A 183 -2.42 7.48 15.79
CA GLY A 183 -3.83 7.43 16.12
C GLY A 183 -4.80 7.65 14.96
N ILE A 184 -4.31 7.70 13.72
CA ILE A 184 -5.13 7.62 12.51
C ILE A 184 -4.69 6.46 11.62
N GLU A 185 -5.63 5.87 10.90
CA GLU A 185 -5.39 4.96 9.76
C GLU A 185 -5.96 5.52 8.46
N LEU A 186 -5.42 5.09 7.32
CA LEU A 186 -5.83 5.54 5.99
C LEU A 186 -7.35 5.42 5.79
N GLN A 187 -7.93 4.32 6.25
CA GLN A 187 -9.37 4.05 6.14
C GLN A 187 -10.27 5.14 6.74
N GLU A 188 -9.77 5.95 7.70
CA GLU A 188 -10.51 7.06 8.30
C GLU A 188 -10.59 8.30 7.38
N ARG A 189 -9.80 8.33 6.30
CA ARG A 189 -9.77 9.41 5.29
C ARG A 189 -9.94 8.89 3.87
N PHE A 190 -10.26 7.60 3.73
CA PHE A 190 -10.42 6.94 2.45
C PHE A 190 -11.84 7.15 1.91
N HIS A 191 -11.96 7.51 0.64
CA HIS A 191 -13.24 7.55 -0.08
C HIS A 191 -13.37 6.35 -1.02
N ALA A 192 -12.47 6.28 -2.01
CA ALA A 192 -12.44 5.22 -3.00
C ALA A 192 -11.03 5.10 -3.62
N LEU A 193 -10.79 4.03 -4.37
CA LEU A 193 -9.63 3.91 -5.25
C LEU A 193 -10.06 3.34 -6.60
N THR A 194 -9.24 3.56 -7.60
CA THR A 194 -9.34 2.86 -8.88
C THR A 194 -8.16 1.88 -9.01
N ALA A 195 -8.45 0.67 -9.47
CA ALA A 195 -7.45 -0.36 -9.76
C ALA A 195 -7.76 -1.05 -11.08
N ILE A 196 -6.75 -1.63 -11.73
CA ILE A 196 -6.95 -2.60 -12.79
C ILE A 196 -6.75 -4.01 -12.24
N ASP A 197 -7.69 -4.88 -12.55
CA ASP A 197 -7.51 -6.32 -12.40
C ASP A 197 -6.69 -6.84 -13.58
N MET A 198 -5.47 -7.31 -13.31
CA MET A 198 -4.56 -7.75 -14.36
C MET A 198 -4.95 -9.08 -15.00
N GLU A 199 -5.85 -9.86 -14.39
CA GLU A 199 -6.40 -11.08 -15.00
C GLU A 199 -7.50 -10.72 -16.00
N SER A 200 -8.59 -10.10 -15.53
CA SER A 200 -9.75 -9.79 -16.38
C SER A 200 -9.53 -8.58 -17.29
N GLY A 201 -8.73 -7.61 -16.85
CA GLY A 201 -8.58 -6.31 -17.49
C GLY A 201 -9.61 -5.27 -17.07
N GLU A 202 -10.51 -5.64 -16.17
CA GLU A 202 -11.55 -4.74 -15.67
C GLU A 202 -10.93 -3.63 -14.82
N ILE A 203 -11.49 -2.43 -14.96
CA ILE A 203 -11.21 -1.31 -14.08
C ILE A 203 -12.17 -1.38 -12.90
N LEU A 204 -11.60 -1.65 -11.73
CA LEU A 204 -12.30 -1.72 -10.46
C LEU A 204 -12.35 -0.33 -9.83
N THR A 205 -13.51 0.05 -9.32
CA THR A 205 -13.64 1.17 -8.36
C THR A 205 -14.05 0.58 -7.02
N LEU A 206 -13.17 0.67 -6.03
CA LEU A 206 -13.39 0.09 -4.70
C LEU A 206 -13.59 1.21 -3.69
N ASP A 207 -14.76 1.21 -3.05
CA ASP A 207 -15.02 2.05 -1.88
C ASP A 207 -14.39 1.43 -0.62
N ARG A 208 -14.58 2.10 0.52
CA ARG A 208 -14.05 1.65 1.81
C ARG A 208 -14.51 0.23 2.16
N SER A 209 -15.78 -0.09 1.91
CA SER A 209 -16.33 -1.41 2.27
C SER A 209 -15.73 -2.50 1.41
N ALA A 210 -15.58 -2.26 0.11
CA ALA A 210 -14.99 -3.21 -0.83
C ALA A 210 -13.48 -3.43 -0.57
N CYS A 211 -12.78 -2.43 -0.04
CA CYS A 211 -11.37 -2.57 0.35
C CYS A 211 -11.15 -3.47 1.58
N ALA A 212 -12.20 -3.69 2.39
CA ALA A 212 -12.16 -4.54 3.59
C ALA A 212 -10.93 -4.26 4.49
N PHE A 213 -10.71 -2.98 4.84
CA PHE A 213 -9.56 -2.57 5.65
C PHE A 213 -9.62 -3.14 7.08
N ASP A 214 -8.46 -3.54 7.59
CA ASP A 214 -8.23 -3.89 9.00
C ASP A 214 -6.81 -3.42 9.41
N TYR A 215 -6.39 -3.71 10.65
CA TYR A 215 -5.08 -3.36 11.17
C TYR A 215 -3.96 -3.98 10.32
N ARG A 216 -3.26 -3.14 9.56
CA ARG A 216 -2.22 -3.56 8.61
C ARG A 216 -2.71 -4.51 7.52
N ASP A 217 -3.98 -4.39 7.12
CA ASP A 217 -4.59 -5.35 6.22
C ASP A 217 -5.65 -4.75 5.28
N SER A 218 -5.89 -5.44 4.15
CA SER A 218 -6.90 -5.09 3.15
C SER A 218 -7.17 -6.25 2.19
N VAL A 219 -8.20 -6.11 1.35
CA VAL A 219 -8.52 -7.05 0.26
C VAL A 219 -7.34 -7.34 -0.67
N PHE A 220 -6.40 -6.40 -0.83
CA PHE A 220 -5.19 -6.55 -1.69
C PHE A 220 -4.16 -7.53 -1.14
N LYS A 221 -4.29 -7.93 0.13
CA LYS A 221 -3.48 -8.98 0.76
C LYS A 221 -4.17 -10.34 0.74
N HIS A 222 -5.41 -10.39 0.24
CA HIS A 222 -6.28 -11.56 0.18
C HIS A 222 -6.73 -11.83 -1.26
N SER A 223 -8.01 -11.60 -1.58
CA SER A 223 -8.61 -11.99 -2.86
C SER A 223 -8.11 -11.20 -4.07
N LEU A 224 -7.50 -10.02 -3.86
CA LEU A 224 -6.89 -9.21 -4.93
C LEU A 224 -5.36 -9.27 -4.94
N ARG A 225 -4.76 -10.13 -4.10
CA ARG A 225 -3.32 -10.33 -4.06
C ARG A 225 -2.78 -10.81 -5.40
N ASP A 226 -1.68 -10.22 -5.85
CA ASP A 226 -0.97 -10.51 -7.12
C ASP A 226 -1.80 -10.31 -8.42
N ARG A 227 -3.05 -9.82 -8.26
CA ARG A 227 -4.04 -9.64 -9.32
C ARG A 227 -4.31 -8.17 -9.61
N ALA A 228 -4.52 -7.34 -8.59
CA ALA A 228 -4.91 -5.94 -8.78
C ALA A 228 -3.70 -4.97 -8.71
N VAL A 229 -3.71 -3.96 -9.57
CA VAL A 229 -2.77 -2.83 -9.54
C VAL A 229 -3.55 -1.55 -9.27
N VAL A 230 -3.28 -0.90 -8.13
CA VAL A 230 -3.89 0.39 -7.78
C VAL A 230 -3.36 1.47 -8.72
N LEU A 231 -4.28 2.27 -9.28
CA LEU A 231 -3.99 3.34 -10.25
C LEU A 231 -4.02 4.71 -9.58
N ASP A 232 -4.98 4.94 -8.70
CA ASP A 232 -5.12 6.17 -7.93
C ASP A 232 -5.97 5.92 -6.68
N VAL A 233 -5.87 6.84 -5.71
CA VAL A 233 -6.63 6.81 -4.47
C VAL A 233 -7.29 8.17 -4.27
N THR A 234 -8.57 8.15 -3.89
CA THR A 234 -9.34 9.34 -3.52
C THR A 234 -9.56 9.37 -2.02
N PHE A 235 -9.17 10.47 -1.40
CA PHE A 235 -9.33 10.75 0.02
C PHE A 235 -10.53 11.67 0.27
N ALA A 236 -11.25 11.45 1.37
CA ALA A 236 -12.26 12.36 1.90
C ALA A 236 -11.64 13.17 3.06
N LEU A 237 -11.29 14.43 2.79
CA LEU A 237 -10.67 15.33 3.76
C LEU A 237 -11.75 16.18 4.45
N PRO A 238 -11.88 16.15 5.79
CA PRO A 238 -13.00 16.76 6.49
C PRO A 238 -12.99 18.30 6.40
N LYS A 239 -14.14 18.90 6.05
CA LYS A 239 -14.33 20.37 6.11
C LYS A 239 -14.40 20.87 7.55
N ARG A 240 -14.98 20.08 8.45
CA ARG A 240 -15.06 20.34 9.90
C ARG A 240 -13.96 19.57 10.62
N TRP A 241 -12.72 19.92 10.32
CA TRP A 241 -11.55 19.25 10.85
C TRP A 241 -11.40 19.45 12.37
N GLN A 242 -10.93 18.39 13.04
CA GLN A 242 -10.46 18.43 14.43
C GLN A 242 -9.12 17.69 14.53
N PRO A 243 -8.16 18.19 15.32
CA PRO A 243 -6.86 17.56 15.45
C PRO A 243 -6.96 16.18 16.12
N ALA A 244 -6.36 15.17 15.49
CA ALA A 244 -6.34 13.81 16.02
C ALA A 244 -5.17 13.64 17.02
N LEU A 245 -5.41 13.98 18.29
CA LEU A 245 -4.38 13.98 19.35
C LEU A 245 -4.42 12.75 20.27
N ARG A 246 -5.06 11.65 19.83
CA ARG A 246 -5.26 10.43 20.63
C ARG A 246 -3.95 9.73 20.99
N TYR A 247 -2.87 9.98 20.24
CA TYR A 247 -1.56 9.38 20.50
C TYR A 247 -0.73 10.30 21.41
N ALA A 248 -0.37 9.80 22.59
CA ALA A 248 0.22 10.60 23.67
C ALA A 248 1.45 11.42 23.25
N ASP A 249 2.34 10.86 22.42
CA ASP A 249 3.53 11.57 21.96
C ASP A 249 3.20 12.85 21.18
N VAL A 250 2.11 12.86 20.40
CA VAL A 250 1.71 14.02 19.62
C VAL A 250 1.19 15.12 20.53
N ALA A 251 0.32 14.77 21.48
CA ALA A 251 -0.18 15.72 22.48
C ALA A 251 0.98 16.34 23.28
N GLN A 252 1.92 15.50 23.76
CA GLN A 252 3.10 15.96 24.50
C GLN A 252 4.01 16.88 23.68
N GLU A 253 4.24 16.58 22.40
CA GLU A 253 5.05 17.42 21.52
C GLU A 253 4.39 18.79 21.29
N LEU A 254 3.06 18.83 21.11
CA LEU A 254 2.31 20.07 20.93
C LEU A 254 2.26 20.90 22.22
N ASP A 255 2.06 20.26 23.37
CA ASP A 255 2.10 20.90 24.68
C ASP A 255 3.49 21.51 24.97
N ALA A 256 4.57 20.79 24.64
CA ALA A 256 5.94 21.30 24.77
C ALA A 256 6.20 22.53 23.88
N ARG A 257 5.52 22.62 22.74
CA ARG A 257 5.53 23.78 21.83
C ARG A 257 4.55 24.88 22.25
N LYS A 258 3.77 24.67 23.32
CA LYS A 258 2.75 25.60 23.83
C LYS A 258 1.65 25.93 22.81
N LEU A 259 1.30 24.95 21.97
CA LEU A 259 0.26 25.10 20.95
C LEU A 259 -1.08 24.58 21.50
N LEU A 260 -1.86 25.47 22.10
CA LEU A 260 -3.14 25.13 22.73
C LEU A 260 -4.28 24.84 21.72
N GLN A 261 -4.18 25.41 20.51
CA GLN A 261 -5.13 25.21 19.42
C GLN A 261 -4.35 24.95 18.11
N PRO A 262 -3.74 23.76 17.98
CA PRO A 262 -2.90 23.44 16.84
C PRO A 262 -3.73 23.35 15.56
N ASN A 263 -3.20 23.87 14.46
CA ASN A 263 -3.73 23.61 13.12
C ASN A 263 -3.12 22.31 12.54
N ALA A 264 -3.57 21.88 11.36
CA ALA A 264 -3.09 20.64 10.75
C ALA A 264 -1.58 20.66 10.42
N ARG A 265 -1.03 21.82 10.09
CA ARG A 265 0.42 21.97 9.86
C ARG A 265 1.21 21.78 11.15
N ASP A 266 0.74 22.33 12.26
CA ASP A 266 1.35 22.14 13.58
C ASP A 266 1.41 20.67 13.98
N VAL A 267 0.32 19.93 13.73
CA VAL A 267 0.26 18.47 13.97
C VAL A 267 1.23 17.72 13.04
N SER A 268 1.30 18.09 11.76
CA SER A 268 2.26 17.52 10.81
C SER A 268 3.70 17.73 11.26
N ASP A 269 4.07 18.95 11.64
CA ASP A 269 5.41 19.31 12.10
C ASP A 269 5.77 18.63 13.44
N ALA A 270 4.79 18.41 14.32
CA ALA A 270 4.95 17.61 15.53
C ALA A 270 5.24 16.14 15.19
N VAL A 271 4.45 15.55 14.30
CA VAL A 271 4.63 14.17 13.83
C VAL A 271 5.98 13.97 13.16
N ILE A 272 6.38 14.88 12.26
CA ILE A 272 7.69 14.86 11.61
C ILE A 272 8.80 14.86 12.66
N ALA A 273 8.76 15.78 13.64
CA ALA A 273 9.77 15.85 14.69
C ALA A 273 9.85 14.55 15.53
N ILE A 274 8.70 13.98 15.91
CA ILE A 274 8.67 12.71 16.66
C ILE A 274 9.29 11.59 15.82
N ARG A 275 8.91 11.49 14.54
CA ARG A 275 9.40 10.44 13.63
C ARG A 275 10.90 10.57 13.42
N THR A 276 11.41 11.76 13.12
CA THR A 276 12.85 12.00 12.91
C THR A 276 13.69 11.67 14.16
N ARG A 277 13.15 11.86 15.37
CA ARG A 277 13.85 11.47 16.60
C ARG A 277 13.90 9.95 16.80
N LYS A 278 12.83 9.23 16.43
CA LYS A 278 12.64 7.80 16.74
C LYS A 278 13.08 6.86 15.61
N LEU A 279 12.90 7.27 14.37
CA LEU A 279 13.08 6.42 13.19
C LEU A 279 14.35 6.84 12.44
N PRO A 280 15.17 5.88 12.01
CA PRO A 280 16.30 6.18 11.15
C PRO A 280 15.82 6.55 9.75
N ASP A 281 16.45 7.57 9.16
CA ASP A 281 16.30 7.87 7.74
C ASP A 281 16.86 6.71 6.89
N PRO A 282 16.03 6.03 6.07
CA PRO A 282 16.49 4.94 5.22
C PRO A 282 17.58 5.33 4.23
N ALA A 283 17.68 6.61 3.85
CA ALA A 283 18.77 7.11 3.00
C ALA A 283 20.13 7.11 3.71
N VAL A 284 20.13 7.17 5.05
CA VAL A 284 21.34 7.13 5.88
C VAL A 284 21.64 5.71 6.34
N ILE A 285 20.62 4.98 6.80
CA ILE A 285 20.74 3.60 7.26
C ILE A 285 19.51 2.80 6.83
N GLY A 286 19.72 1.89 5.88
CA GLY A 286 18.64 1.18 5.22
C GLY A 286 17.73 0.46 6.21
N ASN A 287 16.41 0.64 6.06
CA ASN A 287 15.40 0.00 6.89
C ASN A 287 14.03 0.01 6.19
N ALA A 288 13.11 -0.83 6.65
CA ALA A 288 11.72 -0.88 6.17
C ALA A 288 10.72 -0.41 7.25
N GLY A 289 11.13 0.57 8.08
CA GLY A 289 10.33 1.03 9.21
C GLY A 289 10.17 -0.03 10.30
N SER A 290 9.00 -0.05 10.95
CA SER A 290 8.68 -1.08 11.95
C SER A 290 8.57 -2.44 11.27
N PHE A 291 9.47 -3.35 11.62
CA PHE A 291 9.59 -4.64 10.96
C PHE A 291 8.52 -5.64 11.39
N PHE A 292 7.98 -5.52 12.60
CA PHE A 292 6.95 -6.40 13.14
C PHE A 292 5.67 -5.64 13.44
N LYS A 293 4.54 -6.29 13.16
CA LYS A 293 3.23 -5.84 13.64
C LYS A 293 3.16 -5.95 15.17
N ASN A 294 2.32 -5.13 15.77
CA ASN A 294 1.98 -5.30 17.18
C ASN A 294 1.03 -6.50 17.35
N PRO A 295 1.38 -7.53 18.14
CA PRO A 295 0.54 -8.71 18.29
C PRO A 295 -0.73 -8.39 19.08
N ILE A 296 -1.84 -8.99 18.64
CA ILE A 296 -3.14 -8.89 19.31
C ILE A 296 -3.36 -10.18 20.10
N VAL A 297 -3.66 -10.04 21.39
CA VAL A 297 -3.83 -11.15 22.34
C VAL A 297 -5.16 -11.04 23.09
N THR A 298 -5.60 -12.15 23.67
CA THR A 298 -6.79 -12.18 24.52
C THR A 298 -6.54 -11.49 25.86
N ALA A 299 -7.61 -11.08 26.55
CA ALA A 299 -7.52 -10.55 27.91
C ALA A 299 -6.85 -11.54 28.88
N LEU A 300 -7.13 -12.84 28.73
CA LEU A 300 -6.54 -13.90 29.55
C LEU A 300 -5.01 -13.96 29.39
N GLN A 301 -4.53 -14.03 28.14
CA GLN A 301 -3.10 -14.06 27.85
C GLN A 301 -2.40 -12.77 28.33
N ARG A 302 -3.03 -11.61 28.13
CA ARG A 302 -2.51 -10.32 28.60
C ARG A 302 -2.37 -10.29 30.13
N ASN A 303 -3.37 -10.78 30.86
CA ASN A 303 -3.32 -10.80 32.33
C ASN A 303 -2.19 -11.70 32.85
N ALA A 304 -2.03 -12.90 32.29
CA ALA A 304 -0.92 -13.79 32.64
C ALA A 304 0.45 -13.14 32.36
N LEU A 305 0.58 -12.38 31.27
CA LEU A 305 1.78 -11.63 30.98
C LEU A 305 2.04 -10.50 31.97
N LEU A 306 0.99 -9.78 32.43
CA LEU A 306 1.15 -8.70 33.40
C LEU A 306 1.60 -9.18 34.78
N GLU A 307 1.21 -10.39 35.19
CA GLU A 307 1.69 -10.99 36.44
C GLU A 307 3.21 -11.18 36.44
N GLN A 308 3.77 -11.58 35.29
CA GLN A 308 5.22 -11.78 35.12
C GLN A 308 5.95 -10.50 34.71
N HIS A 309 5.25 -9.58 34.05
CA HIS A 309 5.78 -8.36 33.47
C HIS A 309 4.86 -7.15 33.75
N PRO A 310 4.88 -6.58 34.96
CA PRO A 310 3.98 -5.49 35.35
C PRO A 310 4.09 -4.22 34.50
N GLN A 311 5.21 -4.04 33.80
CA GLN A 311 5.47 -2.90 32.91
C GLN A 311 5.07 -3.15 31.44
N LEU A 312 4.39 -4.26 31.14
CA LEU A 312 3.97 -4.60 29.77
C LEU A 312 3.12 -3.49 29.16
N VAL A 313 3.61 -2.90 28.07
CA VAL A 313 2.87 -1.90 27.31
C VAL A 313 1.84 -2.58 26.43
N ASN A 314 0.56 -2.26 26.67
CA ASN A 314 -0.58 -2.85 25.96
C ASN A 314 -1.71 -1.82 25.80
N TYR A 315 -2.54 -2.01 24.77
CA TYR A 315 -3.64 -1.12 24.42
C TYR A 315 -4.93 -1.93 24.24
N LEU A 316 -5.98 -1.59 24.98
CA LEU A 316 -7.31 -2.18 24.82
C LEU A 316 -7.85 -1.87 23.41
N GLN A 317 -8.37 -2.89 22.73
CA GLN A 317 -9.04 -2.77 21.43
C GLN A 317 -10.57 -2.79 21.61
N PRO A 318 -11.36 -2.26 20.66
CA PRO A 318 -12.82 -2.19 20.78
C PRO A 318 -13.52 -3.54 21.00
N ASN A 319 -12.95 -4.64 20.48
CA ASN A 319 -13.49 -6.00 20.63
C ASN A 319 -13.07 -6.69 21.96
N GLY A 320 -12.43 -5.97 22.88
CA GLY A 320 -11.96 -6.51 24.17
C GLY A 320 -10.62 -7.24 24.11
N SER A 321 -10.00 -7.37 22.94
CA SER A 321 -8.61 -7.85 22.80
C SER A 321 -7.61 -6.78 23.19
N TYR A 322 -6.34 -7.16 23.32
CA TYR A 322 -5.25 -6.26 23.69
C TYR A 322 -4.15 -6.29 22.63
N LYS A 323 -3.76 -5.12 22.14
CA LYS A 323 -2.60 -4.95 21.26
C LYS A 323 -1.36 -4.70 22.10
N LEU A 324 -0.38 -5.61 22.07
CA LEU A 324 0.87 -5.45 22.82
C LEU A 324 1.87 -4.63 22.00
N ALA A 325 2.68 -3.80 22.66
CA ALA A 325 3.74 -3.07 21.96
C ALA A 325 4.91 -4.01 21.61
N ALA A 326 5.04 -4.41 20.34
CA ALA A 326 6.10 -5.30 19.90
C ALA A 326 7.50 -4.73 20.17
N GLY A 327 7.68 -3.41 20.05
CA GLY A 327 8.95 -2.75 20.39
C GLY A 327 9.35 -2.93 21.85
N TRP A 328 8.37 -2.93 22.77
CA TRP A 328 8.64 -3.21 24.17
C TRP A 328 9.07 -4.67 24.35
N LEU A 329 8.37 -5.63 23.72
CA LEU A 329 8.73 -7.06 23.80
C LEU A 329 10.16 -7.31 23.31
N ILE A 330 10.54 -6.74 22.17
CA ILE A 330 11.87 -6.88 21.56
C ILE A 330 12.95 -6.24 22.45
N ASP A 331 12.69 -5.04 22.98
CA ASP A 331 13.59 -4.36 23.91
C ASP A 331 13.82 -5.16 25.18
N GLN A 332 12.77 -5.79 25.73
CA GLN A 332 12.88 -6.65 26.90
C GLN A 332 13.62 -7.96 26.63
N CYS A 333 13.71 -8.42 25.39
CA CYS A 333 14.64 -9.49 24.98
C CYS A 333 16.08 -8.98 24.79
N GLY A 334 16.32 -7.68 25.00
CA GLY A 334 17.62 -7.05 24.93
C GLY A 334 18.13 -6.88 23.50
N TRP A 335 17.25 -6.87 22.49
CA TRP A 335 17.67 -6.78 21.09
C TRP A 335 18.01 -5.36 20.65
N LYS A 336 17.47 -4.32 21.30
CA LYS A 336 17.68 -2.93 20.92
C LYS A 336 19.19 -2.58 20.87
N GLY A 337 19.67 -2.17 19.70
CA GLY A 337 21.08 -1.87 19.45
C GLY A 337 21.99 -3.08 19.20
N LYS A 338 21.48 -4.31 19.19
CA LYS A 338 22.25 -5.51 18.84
C LYS A 338 22.32 -5.71 17.33
N ASN A 339 23.44 -6.28 16.87
CA ASN A 339 23.65 -6.67 15.49
C ASN A 339 23.78 -8.18 15.37
N LEU A 340 23.34 -8.72 14.23
CA LEU A 340 23.59 -10.08 13.78
C LEU A 340 24.24 -9.98 12.39
N GLY A 341 25.57 -9.97 12.35
CA GLY A 341 26.32 -9.69 11.13
C GLY A 341 26.06 -8.27 10.64
N ALA A 342 25.71 -8.13 9.36
CA ALA A 342 25.45 -6.84 8.71
C ALA A 342 24.04 -6.29 8.95
N ALA A 343 23.11 -7.08 9.52
CA ALA A 343 21.80 -6.58 9.94
C ALA A 343 21.79 -6.30 11.45
N GLY A 344 20.97 -5.37 11.92
CA GLY A 344 20.83 -5.09 13.34
C GLY A 344 19.48 -4.51 13.73
N VAL A 345 19.28 -4.30 15.03
CA VAL A 345 18.10 -3.62 15.58
C VAL A 345 18.50 -2.20 15.98
N TYR A 346 17.72 -1.21 15.55
CA TYR A 346 18.05 0.19 15.77
C TYR A 346 18.10 0.57 17.26
N GLU A 347 19.08 1.37 17.65
CA GLU A 347 19.39 1.73 19.03
C GLU A 347 18.28 2.57 19.68
N LYS A 348 17.54 3.35 18.87
CA LYS A 348 16.48 4.24 19.37
C LYS A 348 15.08 3.64 19.24
N GLN A 349 14.92 2.56 18.48
CA GLN A 349 13.62 1.95 18.22
C GLN A 349 13.75 0.45 17.94
N ALA A 350 13.38 -0.37 18.92
CA ALA A 350 13.53 -1.83 18.86
C ALA A 350 12.69 -2.51 17.77
N LEU A 351 11.68 -1.83 17.22
CA LEU A 351 10.90 -2.34 16.09
C LEU A 351 11.61 -2.22 14.74
N VAL A 352 12.66 -1.40 14.63
CA VAL A 352 13.28 -1.12 13.34
C VAL A 352 14.50 -2.00 13.17
N LEU A 353 14.45 -2.90 12.20
CA LEU A 353 15.63 -3.60 11.71
C LEU A 353 16.36 -2.71 10.70
N VAL A 354 17.69 -2.71 10.76
CA VAL A 354 18.56 -1.84 9.97
C VAL A 354 19.64 -2.61 9.24
N ASN A 355 20.00 -2.12 8.07
CA ASN A 355 21.17 -2.50 7.31
C ASN A 355 22.39 -1.71 7.79
N ARG A 356 23.36 -2.36 8.45
CA ARG A 356 24.62 -1.74 8.92
C ARG A 356 25.66 -1.55 7.81
N GLY A 357 25.25 -1.79 6.56
CA GLY A 357 26.10 -1.76 5.38
C GLY A 357 26.36 -3.17 4.87
N GLY A 358 25.90 -3.45 3.64
CA GLY A 358 26.14 -4.74 2.98
C GLY A 358 25.28 -5.90 3.49
N ALA A 359 24.20 -5.66 4.23
CA ALA A 359 23.28 -6.73 4.62
C ALA A 359 22.60 -7.34 3.39
N SER A 360 22.66 -8.66 3.30
CA SER A 360 21.82 -9.43 2.38
C SER A 360 20.40 -9.57 2.94
N GLY A 361 19.41 -9.85 2.09
CA GLY A 361 18.08 -10.19 2.58
C GLY A 361 18.07 -11.39 3.53
N GLN A 362 18.97 -12.35 3.33
CA GLN A 362 19.11 -13.51 4.22
C GLN A 362 19.65 -13.14 5.61
N ASP A 363 20.48 -12.10 5.73
CA ASP A 363 20.88 -11.54 7.04
C ASP A 363 19.67 -10.99 7.78
N VAL A 364 18.81 -10.26 7.08
CA VAL A 364 17.58 -9.70 7.65
C VAL A 364 16.63 -10.80 8.09
N VAL A 365 16.44 -11.85 7.27
CA VAL A 365 15.62 -13.02 7.63
C VAL A 365 16.16 -13.69 8.89
N ARG A 366 17.47 -13.93 8.98
CA ARG A 366 18.09 -14.55 10.17
C ARG A 366 17.89 -13.71 11.43
N LEU A 367 18.09 -12.39 11.32
CA LEU A 367 17.86 -11.47 12.43
C LEU A 367 16.39 -11.48 12.87
N ALA A 368 15.45 -11.41 11.92
CA ALA A 368 14.03 -11.43 12.22
C ALA A 368 13.61 -12.72 12.94
N GLN A 369 14.11 -13.88 12.47
CA GLN A 369 13.84 -15.17 13.09
C GLN A 369 14.42 -15.27 14.50
N ALA A 370 15.63 -14.74 14.74
CA ALA A 370 16.23 -14.71 16.07
C ALA A 370 15.39 -13.87 17.05
N VAL A 371 14.95 -12.69 16.62
CA VAL A 371 14.06 -11.82 17.41
C VAL A 371 12.73 -12.52 17.71
N GLN A 372 12.10 -13.14 16.70
CA GLN A 372 10.85 -13.89 16.87
C GLN A 372 11.01 -15.05 17.85
N ALA A 373 12.11 -15.81 17.76
CA ALA A 373 12.38 -16.95 18.63
C ALA A 373 12.50 -16.52 20.09
N ASP A 374 13.25 -15.45 20.37
CA ASP A 374 13.44 -14.94 21.73
C ASP A 374 12.15 -14.36 22.32
N VAL A 375 11.38 -13.60 21.52
CA VAL A 375 10.09 -13.05 21.99
C VAL A 375 9.09 -14.18 22.25
N ARG A 376 9.05 -15.20 21.39
CA ARG A 376 8.21 -16.38 21.61
C ARG A 376 8.64 -17.17 22.84
N SER A 377 9.93 -17.36 23.04
CA SER A 377 10.46 -18.10 24.20
C SER A 377 10.18 -17.36 25.50
N LYS A 378 10.35 -16.03 25.54
CA LYS A 378 10.18 -15.22 26.75
C LYS A 378 8.73 -14.92 27.10
N PHE A 379 7.89 -14.62 26.10
CA PHE A 379 6.52 -14.14 26.32
C PHE A 379 5.44 -15.10 25.81
N GLY A 380 5.79 -16.17 25.09
CA GLY A 380 4.79 -17.01 24.43
C GLY A 380 3.98 -16.25 23.35
N VAL A 381 4.54 -15.16 22.82
CA VAL A 381 3.91 -14.32 21.80
C VAL A 381 4.66 -14.46 20.48
N THR A 382 3.93 -14.68 19.39
CA THR A 382 4.49 -14.72 18.04
C THR A 382 4.42 -13.32 17.43
N LEU A 383 5.56 -12.82 16.93
CA LEU A 383 5.61 -11.60 16.13
C LEU A 383 5.44 -11.93 14.66
N GLU A 384 4.60 -11.18 13.96
CA GLU A 384 4.44 -11.24 12.51
C GLU A 384 5.21 -10.10 11.85
N PRO A 385 6.02 -10.36 10.82
CA PRO A 385 6.61 -9.29 10.02
C PRO A 385 5.54 -8.43 9.32
N GLU A 386 5.81 -7.13 9.21
CA GLU A 386 5.02 -6.18 8.43
C GLU A 386 5.51 -6.07 6.97
N PRO A 387 6.84 -6.03 6.70
CA PRO A 387 7.35 -6.08 5.33
C PRO A 387 7.05 -7.39 4.61
N ILE A 388 6.84 -7.31 3.30
CA ILE A 388 6.74 -8.50 2.44
C ILE A 388 8.14 -9.02 2.08
N PHE A 389 8.32 -10.33 2.10
CA PHE A 389 9.54 -10.99 1.65
C PHE A 389 9.35 -11.39 0.20
N ILE A 390 10.32 -11.03 -0.64
CA ILE A 390 10.33 -11.28 -2.08
C ILE A 390 11.45 -12.27 -2.43
#